data_AF-A0A8J6Y4W2-F1
#
_entry.id   AF-A0A8J6Y4W2-F1
#
_cell.length_a   1.000
_cell.length_b   1.000
_cell.length_c   1.000
_cell.angle_alpha   90.00
_cell.angle_beta   90.00
_cell.angle_gamma   90.00
#
_symmetry.space_group_name_H-M   'P 1'
#
loop_
_entity.id
_entity.type
_entity.pdbx_description
1 polymer ?
#
loop_
_entity_poly.entity_id
_entity_poly.type
_entity_poly.pdbx_seq_one_letter_code
_entity_poly.pdbx_strand_id
1 'polypeptide(L)'
;MLRIEPVGEVVGSIPVGIALEVGRVRPGLDKAAAEAVWWGIEAEFGKSVPAELILNLPHLAEGLGDFIVHLSQASGLAVVPLLGFEQLRTELGMEVAKAAHGCIVPAFGTDNADLRGVGELGPLPLEQKLSPLAGSGVRVRAAIVLRSRTEPPLAALDEDFNPLTEGQTTTVSTETILDRKFVFEKPIVWSGRSWDAGDTVAVRWMDAARLHAALGEIHRVAVPDIAGWDLVPLPAEDTRLGLSREALLRYLGGEGPGPDIQVEVDRNGRSVRVKLSNPSPFGTAVSNHGNWVQVSVDEGWLVADASGSFDRLVSGIVQGGHWETGELDRVNAVRFGEVYVAPGEEVVSGSVRIPSSRSPVTVRWRFSLSDGSELTGEMKR
;
A
#
# COMPACT_ATOMS: atom_id res chain seq x y z
N MET A 1 -18.96 -33.29 -6.87
CA MET A 1 -17.79 -33.38 -5.98
C MET A 1 -17.18 -32.01 -5.92
N LEU A 2 -17.49 -31.31 -4.84
CA LEU A 2 -16.89 -30.03 -4.46
C LEU A 2 -15.47 -30.34 -3.97
N ARG A 3 -14.46 -29.66 -4.50
CA ARG A 3 -13.09 -29.71 -3.94
C ARG A 3 -12.89 -28.41 -3.19
N ILE A 4 -12.72 -28.51 -1.88
CA ILE A 4 -12.36 -27.40 -1.02
C ILE A 4 -10.90 -27.58 -0.62
N GLU A 5 -10.12 -26.51 -0.73
CA GLU A 5 -8.75 -26.47 -0.24
C GLU A 5 -8.60 -25.32 0.76
N PRO A 6 -7.91 -25.52 1.90
CA PRO A 6 -7.55 -24.43 2.79
C PRO A 6 -6.66 -23.43 2.07
N VAL A 7 -6.95 -22.13 2.19
CA VAL A 7 -6.14 -21.06 1.57
C VAL A 7 -4.95 -20.65 2.47
N GLY A 8 -4.69 -21.41 3.54
CA GLY A 8 -3.70 -21.12 4.57
C GLY A 8 -4.26 -20.30 5.74
N GLU A 9 -3.53 -20.24 6.84
CA GLU A 9 -3.91 -19.42 8.01
C GLU A 9 -3.78 -17.94 7.69
N VAL A 10 -4.81 -17.15 8.00
CA VAL A 10 -4.68 -15.68 8.10
C VAL A 10 -3.93 -15.40 9.40
N VAL A 11 -2.60 -15.40 9.35
CA VAL A 11 -1.73 -15.27 10.52
C VAL A 11 -1.89 -13.88 11.16
N GLY A 12 -2.25 -13.82 12.44
CA GLY A 12 -2.28 -12.58 13.25
C GLY A 12 -3.54 -12.35 14.09
N SER A 13 -4.01 -13.39 14.78
CA SER A 13 -4.84 -13.39 16.00
C SER A 13 -5.96 -12.34 16.15
N ILE A 14 -7.06 -12.54 15.43
CA ILE A 14 -8.35 -12.99 16.00
C ILE A 14 -8.85 -14.11 15.04
N PRO A 15 -9.29 -15.30 15.51
CA PRO A 15 -9.76 -16.37 14.64
C PRO A 15 -11.16 -16.03 14.11
N VAL A 16 -11.26 -15.08 13.18
CA VAL A 16 -12.58 -14.62 12.72
C VAL A 16 -13.12 -15.52 11.61
N GLY A 17 -12.29 -16.23 10.84
CA GLY A 17 -12.80 -17.22 9.89
C GLY A 17 -11.79 -18.17 9.28
N ILE A 18 -12.28 -19.24 8.66
CA ILE A 18 -11.49 -20.16 7.82
C ILE A 18 -11.76 -19.80 6.35
N ALA A 19 -10.71 -19.47 5.60
CA ALA A 19 -10.80 -19.22 4.16
C ALA A 19 -10.62 -20.52 3.37
N LEU A 20 -11.60 -20.82 2.51
CA LEU A 20 -11.70 -22.06 1.75
C LEU A 20 -11.86 -21.74 0.27
N GLU A 21 -11.02 -22.32 -0.59
CA GLU A 21 -11.17 -22.18 -2.05
C GLU A 21 -12.01 -23.30 -2.64
N VAL A 22 -13.02 -22.93 -3.44
CA VAL A 22 -13.88 -23.88 -4.14
C VAL A 22 -13.38 -24.08 -5.57
N GLY A 23 -12.60 -25.14 -5.78
CA GLY A 23 -11.93 -25.39 -7.06
C GLY A 23 -12.85 -25.92 -8.17
N ARG A 24 -13.94 -26.63 -7.83
CA ARG A 24 -14.94 -27.13 -8.81
C ARG A 24 -16.33 -27.23 -8.19
N VAL A 25 -17.34 -26.70 -8.89
CA VAL A 25 -18.75 -26.87 -8.55
C VAL A 25 -19.41 -27.80 -9.57
N ARG A 26 -20.05 -28.89 -9.10
CA ARG A 26 -20.89 -29.74 -9.95
C ARG A 26 -22.37 -29.42 -9.68
N PRO A 27 -23.27 -29.66 -10.65
CA PRO A 27 -24.71 -29.58 -10.40
C PRO A 27 -25.12 -30.51 -9.25
N GLY A 28 -26.09 -30.10 -8.44
CA GLY A 28 -26.64 -30.89 -7.33
C GLY A 28 -25.96 -30.65 -5.97
N LEU A 29 -25.64 -29.40 -5.63
CA LEU A 29 -25.22 -29.05 -4.27
C LEU A 29 -26.43 -29.03 -3.34
N ASP A 30 -26.72 -30.17 -2.72
CA ASP A 30 -27.81 -30.33 -1.77
C ASP A 30 -27.35 -30.26 -0.31
N LYS A 31 -28.29 -30.46 0.61
CA LYS A 31 -28.03 -30.48 2.05
C LYS A 31 -26.99 -31.54 2.46
N ALA A 32 -27.04 -32.73 1.86
CA ALA A 32 -26.11 -33.81 2.20
C ALA A 32 -24.67 -33.46 1.79
N ALA A 33 -24.50 -32.76 0.66
CA ALA A 33 -23.19 -32.25 0.25
C ALA A 33 -22.64 -31.22 1.25
N ALA A 34 -23.47 -30.32 1.77
CA ALA A 34 -23.06 -29.32 2.76
C ALA A 34 -22.66 -29.95 4.10
N GLU A 35 -23.43 -30.92 4.60
CA GLU A 35 -23.10 -31.67 5.83
C GLU A 35 -21.77 -32.43 5.68
N ALA A 36 -21.55 -33.10 4.55
CA ALA A 36 -20.31 -33.81 4.28
C ALA A 36 -19.09 -32.88 4.23
N VAL A 37 -19.24 -31.69 3.64
CA VAL A 37 -18.19 -30.67 3.63
C VAL A 37 -17.87 -30.20 5.05
N TRP A 38 -18.89 -29.89 5.85
CA TRP A 38 -18.69 -29.45 7.22
C TRP A 38 -17.97 -30.50 8.06
N TRP A 39 -18.36 -31.77 7.98
CA TRP A 39 -17.66 -32.85 8.68
C TRP A 39 -16.19 -32.99 8.25
N GLY A 40 -15.89 -32.76 6.97
CA GLY A 40 -14.51 -32.71 6.49
C GLY A 40 -13.70 -31.59 7.14
N ILE A 41 -14.26 -30.38 7.19
CA ILE A 41 -13.64 -29.21 7.83
C ILE A 41 -13.45 -29.47 9.35
N GLU A 42 -14.48 -29.94 10.05
CA GLU A 42 -14.41 -30.24 11.49
C GLU A 42 -13.34 -31.30 11.79
N ALA A 43 -13.20 -32.32 10.93
CA ALA A 43 -12.17 -33.34 11.09
C ALA A 43 -10.74 -32.79 10.88
N GLU A 44 -10.57 -31.81 9.99
CA GLU A 44 -9.26 -31.20 9.68
C GLU A 44 -8.82 -30.18 10.75
N PHE A 45 -9.74 -29.33 11.21
CA PHE A 45 -9.43 -28.23 12.14
C PHE A 45 -9.69 -28.58 13.63
N GLY A 46 -10.22 -29.78 13.92
CA GLY A 46 -10.48 -30.25 15.28
C GLY A 46 -11.55 -29.43 16.00
N LYS A 47 -11.41 -29.22 17.33
CA LYS A 47 -12.40 -28.50 18.15
C LYS A 47 -12.30 -26.97 18.09
N SER A 48 -11.39 -26.41 17.29
CA SER A 48 -11.25 -24.96 17.14
C SER A 48 -12.32 -24.46 16.18
N VAL A 49 -13.44 -24.00 16.73
CA VAL A 49 -14.56 -23.47 15.94
C VAL A 49 -14.26 -22.02 15.54
N PRO A 50 -14.16 -21.68 14.24
CA PRO A 50 -13.96 -20.30 13.81
C PRO A 50 -15.25 -19.47 14.01
N ALA A 51 -15.15 -18.14 13.95
CA ALA A 51 -16.36 -17.30 14.02
C ALA A 51 -17.19 -17.33 12.71
N GLU A 52 -16.54 -17.52 11.56
CA GLU A 52 -17.20 -17.62 10.25
C GLU A 52 -16.43 -18.53 9.26
N LEU A 53 -17.06 -18.88 8.15
CA LEU A 53 -16.45 -19.55 7.00
C LEU A 53 -16.42 -18.59 5.82
N ILE A 54 -15.23 -18.33 5.26
CA ILE A 54 -15.06 -17.49 4.08
C ILE A 54 -14.88 -18.38 2.86
N LEU A 55 -15.82 -18.31 1.91
CA LEU A 55 -15.76 -19.12 0.70
C LEU A 55 -15.21 -18.30 -0.47
N ASN A 56 -14.03 -18.67 -0.94
CA ASN A 56 -13.42 -18.13 -2.14
C ASN A 56 -14.02 -18.84 -3.38
N LEU A 57 -14.93 -18.16 -4.09
CA LEU A 57 -15.72 -18.70 -5.22
C LEU A 57 -15.26 -18.21 -6.61
N PRO A 58 -14.16 -18.74 -7.19
CA PRO A 58 -13.62 -18.26 -8.47
C PRO A 58 -14.60 -18.41 -9.64
N HIS A 59 -15.49 -19.40 -9.55
CA HIS A 59 -16.53 -19.64 -10.53
C HIS A 59 -17.89 -19.77 -9.83
N LEU A 60 -18.90 -19.10 -10.37
CA LEU A 60 -20.27 -19.19 -9.92
C LEU A 60 -21.02 -20.28 -10.71
N ALA A 61 -21.93 -20.97 -10.03
CA ALA A 61 -22.79 -22.00 -10.60
C ALA A 61 -24.14 -21.99 -9.90
N GLU A 62 -25.18 -22.48 -10.59
CA GLU A 62 -26.52 -22.64 -10.03
C GLU A 62 -26.50 -23.53 -8.76
N GLY A 63 -27.33 -23.18 -7.78
CA GLY A 63 -27.44 -23.90 -6.51
C GLY A 63 -26.38 -23.56 -5.46
N LEU A 64 -25.45 -22.64 -5.75
CA LEU A 64 -24.50 -22.16 -4.75
C LEU A 64 -25.17 -21.39 -3.60
N GLY A 65 -26.26 -20.65 -3.88
CA GLY A 65 -27.03 -19.97 -2.84
C GLY A 65 -27.59 -20.95 -1.82
N ASP A 66 -28.28 -22.00 -2.29
CA ASP A 66 -28.82 -23.06 -1.44
C ASP A 66 -27.72 -23.81 -0.67
N PHE A 67 -26.58 -24.06 -1.31
CA PHE A 67 -25.43 -24.69 -0.66
C PHE A 67 -24.91 -23.86 0.51
N ILE A 68 -24.77 -22.54 0.34
CA ILE A 68 -24.32 -21.62 1.40
C ILE A 68 -25.29 -21.66 2.58
N VAL A 69 -26.60 -21.64 2.31
CA VAL A 69 -27.63 -21.73 3.36
C VAL A 69 -27.52 -23.05 4.11
N HIS A 70 -27.40 -24.18 3.39
CA HIS A 70 -27.26 -25.49 4.02
C HIS A 70 -25.95 -25.62 4.81
N LEU A 71 -24.84 -25.08 4.31
CA LEU A 71 -23.55 -25.11 5.01
C LEU A 71 -23.58 -24.26 6.28
N SER A 72 -24.23 -23.10 6.24
CA SER A 72 -24.44 -22.27 7.43
C SER A 72 -25.30 -23.00 8.47
N GLN A 73 -26.37 -23.68 8.05
CA GLN A 73 -27.20 -24.49 8.94
C GLN A 73 -26.46 -25.69 9.54
N ALA A 74 -25.65 -26.38 8.74
CA ALA A 74 -24.90 -27.56 9.17
C ALA A 74 -23.77 -27.21 10.15
N SER A 75 -23.06 -26.11 9.88
CA SER A 75 -21.95 -25.63 10.72
C SER A 75 -22.40 -24.83 11.94
N GLY A 76 -23.58 -24.19 11.88
CA GLY A 76 -24.00 -23.19 12.85
C GLY A 76 -23.22 -21.87 12.75
N LEU A 77 -22.44 -21.68 11.68
CA LEU A 77 -21.58 -20.52 11.44
C LEU A 77 -22.11 -19.64 10.32
N ALA A 78 -21.71 -18.37 10.32
CA ALA A 78 -21.89 -17.51 9.15
C ALA A 78 -21.01 -18.01 8.00
N VAL A 79 -21.58 -18.12 6.80
CA VAL A 79 -20.85 -18.50 5.58
C VAL A 79 -20.85 -17.29 4.66
N VAL A 80 -19.68 -16.68 4.46
CA VAL A 80 -19.51 -15.42 3.76
C VAL A 80 -18.78 -15.66 2.43
N PRO A 81 -19.42 -15.44 1.28
CA PRO A 81 -18.77 -15.58 -0.02
C PRO A 81 -17.85 -14.39 -0.30
N LEU A 82 -16.67 -14.68 -0.82
CA LEU A 82 -15.77 -13.72 -1.43
C LEU A 82 -16.15 -13.61 -2.91
N LEU A 83 -16.57 -12.42 -3.34
CA LEU A 83 -17.05 -12.14 -4.69
C LEU A 83 -16.29 -10.94 -5.29
N GLY A 84 -15.89 -11.07 -6.56
CA GLY A 84 -15.36 -9.95 -7.34
C GLY A 84 -16.47 -8.96 -7.73
N PHE A 85 -16.10 -7.75 -8.13
CA PHE A 85 -17.05 -6.73 -8.56
C PHE A 85 -17.79 -7.16 -9.83
N GLU A 86 -17.12 -7.83 -10.77
CA GLU A 86 -17.76 -8.34 -11.99
C GLU A 86 -18.77 -9.45 -11.67
N GLN A 87 -18.47 -10.31 -10.67
CA GLN A 87 -19.38 -11.36 -10.22
C GLN A 87 -20.69 -10.76 -9.67
N LEU A 88 -20.61 -9.67 -8.90
CA LEU A 88 -21.76 -8.96 -8.34
C LEU A 88 -22.69 -8.33 -9.40
N ARG A 89 -22.23 -8.18 -10.65
CA ARG A 89 -23.05 -7.69 -11.77
C ARG A 89 -23.87 -8.79 -12.44
N THR A 90 -23.66 -10.05 -12.05
CA THR A 90 -24.37 -11.21 -12.59
C THR A 90 -25.54 -11.62 -11.69
N GLU A 91 -26.57 -12.25 -12.27
CA GLU A 91 -27.71 -12.78 -11.50
C GLU A 91 -27.25 -13.80 -10.45
N LEU A 92 -26.35 -14.73 -10.83
CA LEU A 92 -25.81 -15.74 -9.93
C LEU A 92 -25.02 -15.13 -8.77
N GLY A 93 -24.22 -14.08 -9.02
CA GLY A 93 -23.45 -13.43 -7.96
C GLY A 93 -24.37 -12.72 -6.96
N MET A 94 -25.43 -12.09 -7.47
CA MET A 94 -26.46 -11.47 -6.64
C MET A 94 -27.26 -12.49 -5.83
N GLU A 95 -27.60 -13.64 -6.41
CA GLU A 95 -28.28 -14.75 -5.72
C GLU A 95 -27.43 -15.25 -4.55
N VAL A 96 -26.14 -15.55 -4.82
CA VAL A 96 -25.17 -16.02 -3.81
C VAL A 96 -25.00 -15.00 -2.67
N ALA A 97 -24.83 -13.72 -2.99
CA ALA A 97 -24.68 -12.68 -1.97
C ALA A 97 -25.94 -12.50 -1.12
N LYS A 98 -27.14 -12.61 -1.71
CA LYS A 98 -28.42 -12.54 -0.99
C LYS A 98 -28.64 -13.75 -0.10
N ALA A 99 -28.31 -14.96 -0.57
CA ALA A 99 -28.42 -16.19 0.20
C ALA A 99 -27.55 -16.16 1.47
N ALA A 100 -26.37 -15.53 1.38
CA ALA A 100 -25.46 -15.32 2.50
C ALA A 100 -25.81 -14.11 3.38
N HIS A 101 -26.75 -13.25 2.95
CA HIS A 101 -27.01 -11.92 3.53
C HIS A 101 -25.78 -10.99 3.62
N GLY A 102 -24.71 -11.31 2.90
CA GLY A 102 -23.50 -10.52 2.87
C GLY A 102 -22.41 -11.12 1.99
N CYS A 103 -21.37 -10.34 1.71
CA CYS A 103 -20.20 -10.80 0.97
C CYS A 103 -18.95 -10.00 1.32
N ILE A 104 -17.79 -10.60 1.07
CA ILE A 104 -16.48 -9.91 1.08
C ILE A 104 -16.13 -9.55 -0.36
N VAL A 105 -15.68 -8.32 -0.59
CA VAL A 105 -15.26 -7.83 -1.91
C VAL A 105 -13.81 -7.36 -1.85
N PRO A 106 -12.91 -7.90 -2.69
CA PRO A 106 -11.53 -7.41 -2.78
C PRO A 106 -11.50 -6.03 -3.44
N ALA A 107 -11.41 -4.98 -2.63
CA ALA A 107 -11.65 -3.61 -3.06
C ALA A 107 -10.36 -2.81 -3.32
N PHE A 108 -9.33 -3.05 -2.51
CA PHE A 108 -8.08 -2.30 -2.52
C PHE A 108 -6.89 -3.23 -2.34
N GLY A 109 -5.69 -2.72 -2.61
CA GLY A 109 -4.45 -3.46 -2.39
C GLY A 109 -3.69 -3.76 -3.67
N THR A 110 -2.80 -4.74 -3.55
CA THR A 110 -2.08 -5.27 -4.70
C THR A 110 -2.94 -6.34 -5.35
N ASP A 111 -3.07 -6.28 -6.66
CA ASP A 111 -3.69 -7.35 -7.45
C ASP A 111 -2.74 -8.56 -7.40
N ASN A 112 -2.99 -9.50 -6.49
CA ASN A 112 -2.13 -10.67 -6.29
C ASN A 112 -2.96 -11.96 -6.19
N ALA A 113 -2.28 -13.10 -6.16
CA ALA A 113 -2.89 -14.41 -5.98
C ALA A 113 -3.72 -14.53 -4.69
N ASP A 114 -3.42 -13.70 -3.68
CA ASP A 114 -4.03 -13.77 -2.35
C ASP A 114 -5.53 -13.44 -2.36
N LEU A 115 -5.97 -12.48 -3.19
CA LEU A 115 -7.38 -12.17 -3.39
C LEU A 115 -7.64 -11.74 -4.84
N ARG A 116 -8.44 -12.51 -5.56
CA ARG A 116 -8.85 -12.18 -6.93
C ARG A 116 -9.76 -10.94 -6.97
N GLY A 117 -9.76 -10.25 -8.09
CA GLY A 117 -10.72 -9.16 -8.35
C GLY A 117 -10.30 -7.80 -7.82
N VAL A 118 -9.17 -7.69 -7.10
CA VAL A 118 -8.55 -6.40 -6.81
C VAL A 118 -8.23 -5.70 -8.13
N GLY A 119 -8.69 -4.45 -8.27
CA GLY A 119 -8.51 -3.66 -9.49
C GLY A 119 -9.60 -3.85 -10.55
N GLU A 120 -10.54 -4.79 -10.38
CA GLU A 120 -11.71 -4.88 -11.26
C GLU A 120 -12.47 -3.55 -11.30
N LEU A 121 -12.96 -3.20 -12.48
CA LEU A 121 -13.65 -1.93 -12.74
C LEU A 121 -12.83 -0.68 -12.35
N GLY A 122 -11.51 -0.77 -12.24
CA GLY A 122 -10.65 0.41 -12.12
C GLY A 122 -10.80 1.32 -13.35
N PRO A 123 -10.89 2.66 -13.20
CA PRO A 123 -10.64 3.46 -11.99
C PRO A 123 -11.92 3.88 -11.23
N LEU A 124 -13.04 3.16 -11.37
CA LEU A 124 -14.30 3.59 -10.75
C LEU A 124 -14.19 3.67 -9.20
N PRO A 125 -14.83 4.67 -8.56
CA PRO A 125 -14.97 4.72 -7.09
C PRO A 125 -15.73 3.49 -6.55
N LEU A 126 -15.45 3.11 -5.30
CA LEU A 126 -16.04 1.96 -4.63
C LEU A 126 -17.57 1.98 -4.63
N GLU A 127 -18.17 3.14 -4.39
CA GLU A 127 -19.64 3.32 -4.45
C GLU A 127 -20.22 2.88 -5.80
N GLN A 128 -19.56 3.25 -6.90
CA GLN A 128 -20.02 2.90 -8.24
C GLN A 128 -19.82 1.41 -8.53
N LYS A 129 -18.70 0.84 -8.07
CA LYS A 129 -18.42 -0.60 -8.19
C LYS A 129 -19.46 -1.44 -7.44
N LEU A 130 -19.95 -0.95 -6.30
CA LEU A 130 -20.94 -1.62 -5.46
C LEU A 130 -22.40 -1.26 -5.78
N SER A 131 -22.64 -0.38 -6.75
CA SER A 131 -24.00 -0.01 -7.17
C SER A 131 -24.96 -1.18 -7.49
N PRO A 132 -24.52 -2.37 -7.99
CA PRO A 132 -25.41 -3.52 -8.18
C PRO A 132 -26.07 -4.02 -6.88
N LEU A 133 -25.44 -3.76 -5.72
CA LEU A 133 -25.93 -4.18 -4.41
C LEU A 133 -26.89 -3.15 -3.78
N ALA A 134 -27.05 -1.97 -4.37
CA ALA A 134 -27.93 -0.94 -3.83
C ALA A 134 -29.37 -1.44 -3.69
N GLY A 135 -29.94 -1.31 -2.48
CA GLY A 135 -31.31 -1.77 -2.18
C GLY A 135 -31.49 -3.29 -2.11
N SER A 136 -30.42 -4.08 -2.21
CA SER A 136 -30.48 -5.55 -2.15
C SER A 136 -30.59 -6.11 -0.73
N GLY A 137 -30.25 -5.32 0.30
CA GLY A 137 -30.15 -5.76 1.69
C GLY A 137 -28.90 -6.58 2.02
N VAL A 138 -28.01 -6.79 1.04
CA VAL A 138 -26.72 -7.47 1.23
C VAL A 138 -25.74 -6.53 1.92
N ARG A 139 -25.07 -7.04 2.97
CA ARG A 139 -23.98 -6.34 3.66
C ARG A 139 -22.63 -6.62 3.03
N VAL A 140 -21.79 -5.61 2.92
CA VAL A 140 -20.48 -5.75 2.27
C VAL A 140 -19.37 -5.55 3.28
N ARG A 141 -18.37 -6.43 3.28
CA ARG A 141 -17.05 -6.14 3.85
C ARG A 141 -16.03 -5.92 2.75
N ALA A 142 -15.32 -4.80 2.79
CA ALA A 142 -14.28 -4.51 1.83
C ALA A 142 -12.95 -5.12 2.28
N ALA A 143 -12.41 -6.05 1.49
CA ALA A 143 -11.08 -6.60 1.73
C ALA A 143 -9.99 -5.71 1.10
N ILE A 144 -8.92 -5.48 1.86
CA ILE A 144 -7.75 -4.68 1.50
C ILE A 144 -6.53 -5.61 1.48
N VAL A 145 -5.93 -5.79 0.30
CA VAL A 145 -4.72 -6.61 0.15
C VAL A 145 -3.49 -5.84 0.59
N LEU A 146 -2.82 -6.31 1.64
CA LEU A 146 -1.64 -5.64 2.19
C LEU A 146 -0.32 -6.16 1.60
N ARG A 147 -0.28 -7.42 1.16
CA ARG A 147 0.96 -8.04 0.65
C ARG A 147 1.45 -7.30 -0.60
N SER A 148 2.72 -6.93 -0.64
CA SER A 148 3.35 -6.34 -1.82
C SER A 148 3.44 -7.35 -2.98
N ARG A 149 3.34 -6.87 -4.21
CA ARG A 149 3.54 -7.64 -5.45
C ARG A 149 4.81 -7.17 -6.14
N THR A 150 5.61 -8.12 -6.59
CA THR A 150 6.81 -7.86 -7.39
C THR A 150 6.75 -8.60 -8.72
N GLU A 151 7.38 -8.02 -9.73
CA GLU A 151 7.64 -8.67 -11.02
C GLU A 151 9.12 -8.52 -11.39
N PRO A 152 9.88 -9.63 -11.48
CA PRO A 152 9.46 -11.00 -11.21
C PRO A 152 9.04 -11.24 -9.74
N PRO A 153 8.20 -12.26 -9.46
CA PRO A 153 7.83 -12.62 -8.09
C PRO A 153 9.05 -12.97 -7.24
N LEU A 154 9.09 -12.45 -6.02
CA LEU A 154 10.14 -12.75 -5.04
C LEU A 154 9.59 -13.65 -3.94
N ALA A 155 10.46 -14.55 -3.46
CA ALA A 155 10.12 -15.49 -2.40
C ALA A 155 10.14 -14.83 -1.00
N ALA A 156 11.00 -13.83 -0.82
CA ALA A 156 11.11 -13.02 0.38
C ALA A 156 10.82 -11.55 0.05
N LEU A 157 10.26 -10.83 1.03
CA LEU A 157 9.97 -9.39 0.99
C LEU A 157 10.49 -8.72 2.28
N ASP A 158 11.66 -9.17 2.71
CA ASP A 158 12.31 -8.92 4.00
C ASP A 158 13.22 -7.69 4.03
N GLU A 159 13.41 -7.05 2.87
CA GLU A 159 14.07 -5.75 2.73
C GLU A 159 13.07 -4.68 2.28
N ASP A 160 13.29 -3.42 2.68
CA ASP A 160 12.49 -2.28 2.25
C ASP A 160 13.02 -1.69 0.93
N PHE A 161 12.58 -0.49 0.59
CA PHE A 161 13.03 0.21 -0.62
C PHE A 161 14.44 0.81 -0.51
N ASN A 162 15.01 0.90 0.70
CA ASN A 162 16.23 1.68 0.91
C ASN A 162 17.41 1.22 0.03
N PRO A 163 17.72 -0.10 -0.07
CA PRO A 163 18.79 -0.57 -0.96
C PRO A 163 18.54 -0.28 -2.44
N LEU A 164 17.27 -0.08 -2.86
CA LEU A 164 16.91 0.23 -4.23
C LEU A 164 17.05 1.73 -4.53
N THR A 165 16.85 2.59 -3.54
CA THR A 165 16.76 4.04 -3.74
C THR A 165 18.07 4.77 -3.45
N GLU A 166 18.93 4.22 -2.59
CA GLU A 166 20.19 4.86 -2.22
C GLU A 166 21.31 4.72 -3.27
N GLY A 167 22.18 5.72 -3.32
CA GLY A 167 23.52 5.59 -3.92
C GLY A 167 23.53 5.23 -5.40
N GLN A 168 22.51 5.72 -6.12
CA GLN A 168 22.29 5.46 -7.55
C GLN A 168 22.29 3.96 -7.88
N THR A 169 21.79 3.14 -6.96
CA THR A 169 21.73 1.69 -7.14
C THR A 169 20.77 1.31 -8.25
N THR A 170 19.66 2.05 -8.37
CA THR A 170 18.69 1.84 -9.43
C THR A 170 18.23 3.15 -10.06
N THR A 171 17.80 3.07 -11.31
CA THR A 171 16.94 4.09 -11.91
C THR A 171 15.48 3.71 -11.69
N VAL A 172 14.69 4.64 -11.13
CA VAL A 172 13.26 4.45 -10.89
C VAL A 172 12.43 5.00 -12.05
N SER A 173 11.45 4.23 -12.51
CA SER A 173 10.48 4.61 -13.54
C SER A 173 9.05 4.29 -13.10
N THR A 174 8.08 4.95 -13.73
CA THR A 174 6.64 4.64 -13.64
C THR A 174 6.13 3.86 -14.85
N GLU A 175 7.00 3.53 -15.80
CA GLU A 175 6.69 2.72 -16.99
C GLU A 175 6.55 1.23 -16.63
N THR A 176 5.45 0.91 -15.95
CA THR A 176 5.07 -0.45 -15.54
C THR A 176 3.57 -0.56 -15.33
N ILE A 177 3.04 -1.78 -15.35
CA ILE A 177 1.66 -2.07 -14.95
C ILE A 177 1.49 -2.06 -13.42
N LEU A 178 2.60 -2.16 -12.68
CA LEU A 178 2.66 -1.99 -11.22
C LEU A 178 2.83 -0.49 -10.91
N ASP A 179 3.42 -0.15 -9.76
CA ASP A 179 3.52 1.25 -9.35
C ASP A 179 4.86 1.87 -9.70
N ARG A 180 5.95 1.12 -9.47
CA ARG A 180 7.32 1.54 -9.78
C ARG A 180 8.09 0.40 -10.42
N LYS A 181 8.98 0.76 -11.33
CA LYS A 181 9.99 -0.13 -11.91
C LYS A 181 11.37 0.38 -11.53
N PHE A 182 12.19 -0.51 -10.99
CA PHE A 182 13.58 -0.27 -10.65
C PHE A 182 14.44 -1.00 -11.67
N VAL A 183 15.38 -0.28 -12.28
CA VAL A 183 16.40 -0.84 -13.19
C VAL A 183 17.74 -0.78 -12.47
N PHE A 184 18.38 -1.92 -12.26
CA PHE A 184 19.63 -2.00 -11.50
C PHE A 184 20.80 -1.44 -12.30
N GLU A 185 21.54 -0.49 -11.74
CA GLU A 185 22.71 0.12 -12.39
C GLU A 185 24.00 -0.65 -12.06
N LYS A 186 23.99 -1.41 -10.97
CA LYS A 186 25.12 -2.21 -10.48
C LYS A 186 24.63 -3.51 -9.86
N PRO A 187 25.47 -4.56 -9.81
CA PRO A 187 25.09 -5.81 -9.18
C PRO A 187 24.84 -5.66 -7.68
N ILE A 188 23.73 -6.18 -7.19
CA ILE A 188 23.38 -6.20 -5.76
C ILE A 188 22.68 -7.51 -5.37
N VAL A 189 22.57 -7.75 -4.06
CA VAL A 189 21.63 -8.73 -3.50
C VAL A 189 20.53 -7.94 -2.82
N TRP A 190 19.28 -8.24 -3.15
CA TRP A 190 18.11 -7.62 -2.52
C TRP A 190 16.95 -8.60 -2.47
N SER A 191 16.32 -8.70 -1.29
CA SER A 191 15.22 -9.60 -0.95
C SER A 191 15.52 -11.06 -1.33
N GLY A 192 16.70 -11.54 -0.91
CA GLY A 192 17.15 -12.91 -1.11
C GLY A 192 17.52 -13.29 -2.55
N ARG A 193 17.58 -12.32 -3.47
CA ARG A 193 17.92 -12.53 -4.88
C ARG A 193 19.12 -11.69 -5.30
N SER A 194 20.00 -12.28 -6.11
CA SER A 194 21.05 -11.55 -6.83
C SER A 194 20.48 -10.89 -8.08
N TRP A 195 20.86 -9.63 -8.29
CA TRP A 195 20.48 -8.81 -9.43
C TRP A 195 21.74 -8.32 -10.12
N ASP A 196 21.79 -8.47 -11.43
CA ASP A 196 22.87 -7.94 -12.27
C ASP A 196 22.51 -6.53 -12.79
N ALA A 197 23.52 -5.80 -13.27
CA ALA A 197 23.26 -4.52 -13.92
C ALA A 197 22.40 -4.72 -15.18
N GLY A 198 21.38 -3.88 -15.33
CA GLY A 198 20.35 -3.98 -16.38
C GLY A 198 19.16 -4.86 -16.02
N ASP A 199 19.23 -5.65 -14.95
CA ASP A 199 18.05 -6.36 -14.45
C ASP A 199 16.98 -5.36 -13.98
N THR A 200 15.74 -5.84 -13.89
CA THR A 200 14.62 -5.00 -13.46
C THR A 200 13.70 -5.70 -12.48
N VAL A 201 13.19 -4.95 -11.52
CA VAL A 201 12.07 -5.36 -10.67
C VAL A 201 10.99 -4.28 -10.69
N ALA A 202 9.75 -4.67 -10.95
CA ALA A 202 8.59 -3.82 -10.74
C ALA A 202 7.92 -4.16 -9.41
N VAL A 203 7.39 -3.15 -8.72
CA VAL A 203 6.79 -3.30 -7.39
C VAL A 203 5.47 -2.53 -7.33
N ARG A 204 4.46 -3.17 -6.73
CA ARG A 204 3.23 -2.55 -6.22
C ARG A 204 3.10 -2.93 -4.76
N TRP A 205 2.77 -1.98 -3.90
CA TRP A 205 2.73 -2.20 -2.45
C TRP A 205 1.53 -1.53 -1.80
N MET A 206 1.26 -1.90 -0.56
CA MET A 206 0.39 -1.13 0.34
C MET A 206 1.27 -0.54 1.43
N ASP A 207 1.00 0.70 1.84
CA ASP A 207 1.60 1.35 3.00
C ASP A 207 0.49 2.05 3.81
N ALA A 208 0.86 2.75 4.88
CA ALA A 208 -0.11 3.36 5.78
C ALA A 208 -0.91 4.48 5.10
N ALA A 209 -0.32 5.26 4.19
CA ALA A 209 -1.01 6.31 3.44
C ALA A 209 -2.08 5.72 2.51
N ARG A 210 -1.75 4.70 1.73
CA ARG A 210 -2.74 4.03 0.87
C ARG A 210 -3.80 3.28 1.65
N LEU A 211 -3.44 2.66 2.78
CA LEU A 211 -4.40 2.02 3.67
C LEU A 211 -5.38 3.06 4.24
N HIS A 212 -4.87 4.22 4.67
CA HIS A 212 -5.70 5.31 5.17
C HIS A 212 -6.65 5.84 4.10
N ALA A 213 -6.17 6.04 2.87
CA ALA A 213 -7.01 6.45 1.75
C ALA A 213 -8.11 5.42 1.43
N ALA A 214 -7.77 4.12 1.41
CA ALA A 214 -8.73 3.04 1.19
C ALA A 214 -9.82 3.01 2.27
N LEU A 215 -9.43 3.10 3.56
CA LEU A 215 -10.36 3.16 4.68
C LEU A 215 -11.25 4.41 4.62
N GLY A 216 -10.70 5.55 4.21
CA GLY A 216 -11.45 6.78 3.99
C GLY A 216 -12.43 6.69 2.83
N GLU A 217 -12.12 5.93 1.77
CA GLU A 217 -13.08 5.63 0.70
C GLU A 217 -14.20 4.69 1.18
N ILE A 218 -13.86 3.61 1.88
CA ILE A 218 -14.82 2.67 2.47
C ILE A 218 -15.81 3.40 3.38
N HIS A 219 -15.31 4.27 4.26
CA HIS A 219 -16.15 5.01 5.21
C HIS A 219 -17.11 6.00 4.53
N ARG A 220 -16.79 6.47 3.32
CA ARG A 220 -17.63 7.40 2.57
C ARG A 220 -18.76 6.73 1.78
N VAL A 221 -18.70 5.40 1.59
CA VAL A 221 -19.76 4.67 0.87
C VAL A 221 -21.00 4.58 1.75
N ALA A 222 -22.07 5.24 1.33
CA ALA A 222 -23.35 5.21 2.04
C ALA A 222 -24.26 4.05 1.61
N VAL A 223 -24.16 3.61 0.35
CA VAL A 223 -24.96 2.53 -0.22
C VAL A 223 -24.07 1.71 -1.16
N PRO A 224 -24.06 0.36 -1.05
CA PRO A 224 -24.78 -0.50 -0.10
C PRO A 224 -24.25 -0.37 1.35
N ASP A 225 -24.89 -1.06 2.30
CA ASP A 225 -24.49 -1.11 3.71
C ASP A 225 -23.10 -1.76 3.83
N ILE A 226 -22.07 -0.94 4.06
CA ILE A 226 -20.72 -1.44 4.37
C ILE A 226 -20.69 -1.84 5.85
N ALA A 227 -20.64 -3.15 6.09
CA ALA A 227 -20.60 -3.71 7.44
C ALA A 227 -19.19 -3.70 8.06
N GLY A 228 -18.13 -3.50 7.26
CA GLY A 228 -16.76 -3.44 7.75
C GLY A 228 -15.71 -3.59 6.65
N TRP A 229 -14.49 -3.90 7.08
CA TRP A 229 -13.35 -4.14 6.21
C TRP A 229 -12.46 -5.25 6.77
N ASP A 230 -11.69 -5.87 5.88
CA ASP A 230 -10.75 -6.96 6.18
C ASP A 230 -9.36 -6.62 5.67
N LEU A 231 -8.31 -6.97 6.42
CA LEU A 231 -6.91 -6.86 5.99
C LEU A 231 -6.39 -8.25 5.62
N VAL A 232 -5.90 -8.41 4.38
CA VAL A 232 -5.60 -9.76 3.85
C VAL A 232 -4.27 -9.79 3.07
N PRO A 233 -3.37 -10.73 3.37
CA PRO A 233 -3.12 -11.20 4.73
C PRO A 233 -2.60 -10.04 5.61
N LEU A 234 -2.52 -10.27 6.92
CA LEU A 234 -1.71 -9.38 7.76
C LEU A 234 -0.22 -9.54 7.37
N PRO A 235 0.58 -8.46 7.41
CA PRO A 235 2.01 -8.55 7.14
C PRO A 235 2.68 -9.51 8.10
N ALA A 236 3.59 -10.36 7.60
CA ALA A 236 4.42 -11.20 8.46
C ALA A 236 5.44 -10.34 9.24
N GLU A 237 5.96 -10.86 10.35
CA GLU A 237 6.93 -10.15 11.21
C GLU A 237 8.19 -9.72 10.46
N ASP A 238 8.62 -10.52 9.48
CA ASP A 238 9.81 -10.31 8.68
C ASP A 238 9.56 -9.46 7.43
N THR A 239 8.30 -9.16 7.08
CA THR A 239 7.98 -8.36 5.90
C THR A 239 8.36 -6.90 6.13
N ARG A 240 9.23 -6.36 5.26
CA ARG A 240 9.65 -4.95 5.28
C ARG A 240 9.23 -4.17 4.05
N LEU A 241 8.97 -4.84 2.93
CA LEU A 241 8.52 -4.16 1.71
C LEU A 241 7.05 -3.74 1.80
N GLY A 242 6.79 -2.43 1.77
CA GLY A 242 5.44 -1.85 1.89
C GLY A 242 5.08 -1.60 3.35
N LEU A 243 3.97 -2.19 3.82
CA LEU A 243 3.50 -2.03 5.18
C LEU A 243 4.04 -3.16 6.06
N SER A 244 5.01 -2.86 6.92
CA SER A 244 5.49 -3.80 7.93
C SER A 244 4.45 -4.03 9.02
N ARG A 245 4.59 -5.13 9.78
CA ARG A 245 3.68 -5.41 10.89
C ARG A 245 3.76 -4.37 12.01
N GLU A 246 4.96 -3.87 12.31
CA GLU A 246 5.13 -2.77 13.27
C GLU A 246 4.40 -1.50 12.81
N ALA A 247 4.61 -1.09 11.55
CA ALA A 247 3.97 0.09 11.00
C ALA A 247 2.44 -0.04 11.00
N LEU A 248 1.91 -1.24 10.66
CA LEU A 248 0.48 -1.52 10.76
C LEU A 248 -0.04 -1.35 12.19
N LEU A 249 0.62 -1.92 13.18
CA LEU A 249 0.20 -1.83 14.59
C LEU A 249 0.24 -0.38 15.10
N ARG A 250 1.27 0.39 14.75
CA ARG A 250 1.36 1.82 15.09
C ARG A 250 0.27 2.64 14.40
N TYR A 251 -0.01 2.36 13.13
CA TYR A 251 -1.12 3.00 12.40
C TYR A 251 -2.48 2.72 13.05
N LEU A 252 -2.76 1.45 13.37
CA LEU A 252 -3.98 1.06 14.09
C LEU A 252 -4.05 1.63 15.51
N GLY A 253 -2.89 1.91 16.13
CA GLY A 253 -2.75 2.64 17.39
C GLY A 253 -2.97 4.16 17.28
N GLY A 254 -3.13 4.69 16.07
CA GLY A 254 -3.43 6.11 15.80
C GLY A 254 -2.25 6.95 15.30
N GLU A 255 -1.08 6.36 15.04
CA GLU A 255 0.06 7.07 14.44
C GLU A 255 -0.09 7.17 12.90
N GLY A 256 0.69 8.06 12.28
CA GLY A 256 0.76 8.20 10.81
C GLY A 256 -0.40 9.05 10.23
N PRO A 257 -0.84 8.80 8.98
CA PRO A 257 -0.43 7.73 8.06
C PRO A 257 0.84 8.03 7.25
N GLY A 258 1.37 9.25 7.33
CA GLY A 258 2.61 9.67 6.67
C GLY A 258 3.82 9.68 7.61
N PRO A 259 5.03 9.95 7.07
CA PRO A 259 6.24 10.12 7.87
C PRO A 259 6.15 11.32 8.81
N ASP A 260 6.80 11.23 9.97
CA ASP A 260 7.05 12.39 10.83
C ASP A 260 8.35 13.07 10.38
N ILE A 261 8.24 14.06 9.51
CA ILE A 261 9.42 14.74 8.96
C ILE A 261 9.89 15.87 9.86
N GLN A 262 11.13 15.77 10.32
CA GLN A 262 11.81 16.80 11.10
C GLN A 262 12.93 17.43 10.28
N VAL A 263 12.92 18.76 10.20
CA VAL A 263 13.91 19.55 9.45
C VAL A 263 14.62 20.49 10.39
N GLU A 264 15.93 20.31 10.51
CA GLU A 264 16.83 21.14 11.30
C GLU A 264 17.77 21.92 10.39
N VAL A 265 18.06 23.18 10.78
CA VAL A 265 18.93 24.06 10.02
C VAL A 265 20.06 24.51 10.92
N ASP A 266 21.28 24.11 10.58
CA ASP A 266 22.50 24.57 11.24
C ASP A 266 23.13 25.70 10.42
N ARG A 267 23.58 26.74 11.12
CA ARG A 267 24.17 27.93 10.50
C ARG A 267 25.47 28.29 11.18
N ASN A 268 26.54 28.26 10.40
CA ASN A 268 27.85 28.72 10.81
C ASN A 268 28.33 29.86 9.90
N GLY A 269 28.11 31.09 10.35
CA GLY A 269 28.43 32.29 9.58
C GLY A 269 27.66 32.34 8.25
N ARG A 270 28.38 32.22 7.13
CA ARG A 270 27.83 32.20 5.77
C ARG A 270 27.52 30.80 5.24
N SER A 271 27.70 29.76 6.06
CA SER A 271 27.41 28.38 5.71
C SER A 271 26.13 27.94 6.41
N VAL A 272 25.26 27.27 5.67
CA VAL A 272 24.03 26.65 6.15
C VAL A 272 24.05 25.17 5.77
N ARG A 273 23.64 24.31 6.68
CA ARG A 273 23.34 22.91 6.41
C ARG A 273 21.94 22.58 6.88
N VAL A 274 21.31 21.65 6.19
CA VAL A 274 20.00 21.14 6.55
C VAL A 274 20.14 19.67 6.91
N LYS A 275 19.57 19.30 8.05
CA LYS A 275 19.40 17.91 8.47
C LYS A 275 17.93 17.57 8.36
N LEU A 276 17.64 16.42 7.76
CA LEU A 276 16.31 15.86 7.61
C LEU A 276 16.31 14.52 8.37
N SER A 277 15.30 14.29 9.20
CA SER A 277 15.10 13.00 9.85
C SER A 277 13.64 12.56 9.81
N ASN A 278 13.45 11.24 9.77
CA ASN A 278 12.14 10.60 9.86
C ASN A 278 12.15 9.57 11.01
N PRO A 279 11.90 9.95 12.26
CA PRO A 279 11.85 9.01 13.38
C PRO A 279 10.64 8.06 13.36
N SER A 280 9.68 8.26 12.45
CA SER A 280 8.46 7.44 12.38
C SER A 280 8.68 6.10 11.66
N PRO A 281 7.80 5.11 11.84
CA PRO A 281 7.84 3.84 11.09
C PRO A 281 7.33 3.98 9.64
N PHE A 282 6.92 5.18 9.21
CA PHE A 282 6.26 5.40 7.92
C PHE A 282 7.21 6.09 6.95
N GLY A 283 7.34 5.59 5.72
CA GLY A 283 8.15 6.20 4.69
C GLY A 283 7.36 7.14 3.77
N THR A 284 8.07 7.90 2.94
CA THR A 284 7.43 8.66 1.84
C THR A 284 7.08 7.75 0.66
N ALA A 285 6.42 8.28 -0.37
CA ALA A 285 6.40 7.60 -1.66
C ALA A 285 7.79 7.52 -2.28
N VAL A 286 8.05 6.48 -3.08
CA VAL A 286 9.19 6.44 -4.00
C VAL A 286 8.94 7.42 -5.15
N SER A 287 9.74 8.48 -5.24
CA SER A 287 9.55 9.57 -6.19
C SER A 287 10.84 10.25 -6.61
N ASN A 288 11.13 10.23 -7.91
CA ASN A 288 12.25 10.96 -8.50
C ASN A 288 12.08 12.48 -8.47
N HIS A 289 10.96 13.06 -8.02
CA HIS A 289 10.74 14.52 -8.07
C HIS A 289 9.94 15.08 -6.90
N GLY A 290 9.23 14.23 -6.16
CA GLY A 290 8.27 14.62 -5.14
C GLY A 290 8.87 14.86 -3.75
N ASN A 291 10.10 14.38 -3.50
CA ASN A 291 10.74 14.43 -2.19
C ASN A 291 11.96 15.34 -2.23
N TRP A 292 11.86 16.51 -1.60
CA TRP A 292 12.96 17.46 -1.56
C TRP A 292 12.87 18.45 -0.39
N VAL A 293 14.04 18.95 -0.01
CA VAL A 293 14.24 20.10 0.88
C VAL A 293 14.95 21.21 0.10
N GLN A 294 14.38 22.41 0.13
CA GLN A 294 14.86 23.58 -0.60
C GLN A 294 15.41 24.60 0.37
N VAL A 295 16.62 25.09 0.11
CA VAL A 295 17.20 26.26 0.78
C VAL A 295 17.16 27.42 -0.20
N SER A 296 16.65 28.58 0.23
CA SER A 296 16.53 29.77 -0.62
C SER A 296 16.82 31.06 0.14
N VAL A 297 17.29 32.06 -0.59
CA VAL A 297 17.49 33.44 -0.11
C VAL A 297 16.69 34.41 -0.97
N ASP A 298 16.13 35.45 -0.34
CA ASP A 298 15.32 36.45 -1.06
C ASP A 298 16.19 37.38 -1.90
N GLU A 299 17.39 37.71 -1.42
CA GLU A 299 18.35 38.60 -2.08
C GLU A 299 19.72 37.96 -2.22
N GLY A 300 20.36 38.17 -3.36
CA GLY A 300 21.70 37.67 -3.67
C GLY A 300 21.68 36.24 -4.25
N TRP A 301 22.83 35.58 -4.16
CA TRP A 301 23.05 34.23 -4.68
C TRP A 301 23.49 33.27 -3.59
N LEU A 302 23.20 31.99 -3.78
CA LEU A 302 23.71 30.91 -2.94
C LEU A 302 24.37 29.81 -3.77
N VAL A 303 25.28 29.06 -3.16
CA VAL A 303 25.96 27.93 -3.80
C VAL A 303 26.06 26.79 -2.81
N ALA A 304 25.59 25.60 -3.19
CA ALA A 304 25.84 24.36 -2.45
C ALA A 304 27.13 23.70 -2.98
N ASP A 305 27.95 23.17 -2.08
CA ASP A 305 29.21 22.49 -2.43
C ASP A 305 29.01 21.04 -2.90
N ALA A 306 28.04 20.34 -2.33
CA ALA A 306 27.67 18.96 -2.63
C ALA A 306 26.22 18.69 -2.19
N SER A 307 25.66 17.54 -2.58
CA SER A 307 24.36 17.08 -2.05
C SER A 307 24.43 16.68 -0.57
N GLY A 308 25.61 16.26 -0.09
CA GLY A 308 25.76 15.64 1.23
C GLY A 308 25.33 14.18 1.17
N SER A 309 24.54 13.73 2.14
CA SER A 309 23.93 12.39 2.13
C SER A 309 22.72 12.28 1.21
N PHE A 310 22.20 13.40 0.68
CA PHE A 310 21.06 13.37 -0.22
C PHE A 310 21.40 12.76 -1.58
N ASP A 311 20.43 12.06 -2.18
CA ASP A 311 20.55 11.45 -3.51
C ASP A 311 20.91 12.45 -4.62
N ARG A 312 20.47 13.71 -4.47
CA ARG A 312 20.67 14.74 -5.51
C ARG A 312 20.70 16.17 -4.97
N LEU A 313 21.31 17.03 -5.78
CA LEU A 313 21.33 18.48 -5.62
C LEU A 313 20.94 19.14 -6.95
N VAL A 314 19.97 20.06 -6.91
CA VAL A 314 19.55 20.87 -8.06
C VAL A 314 19.62 22.34 -7.69
N SER A 315 20.31 23.14 -8.51
CA SER A 315 20.37 24.59 -8.36
C SER A 315 19.30 25.27 -9.20
N GLY A 316 18.73 26.36 -8.70
CA GLY A 316 17.66 27.06 -9.39
C GLY A 316 17.33 28.43 -8.85
N ILE A 317 16.24 28.97 -9.40
CA ILE A 317 15.72 30.30 -9.10
C ILE A 317 14.30 30.12 -8.56
N VAL A 318 14.03 30.77 -7.43
CA VAL A 318 12.68 30.88 -6.85
C VAL A 318 12.20 32.31 -7.01
N GLN A 319 11.14 32.50 -7.78
CA GLN A 319 10.45 33.79 -7.97
C GLN A 319 8.95 33.60 -7.78
N GLY A 320 8.31 34.43 -6.95
CA GLY A 320 6.88 34.27 -6.65
C GLY A 320 6.51 32.89 -6.08
N GLY A 321 7.46 32.23 -5.42
CA GLY A 321 7.31 30.85 -4.92
C GLY A 321 7.41 29.75 -5.98
N HIS A 322 7.63 30.11 -7.25
CA HIS A 322 7.77 29.17 -8.36
C HIS A 322 9.25 28.86 -8.60
N TRP A 323 9.54 27.59 -8.88
CA TRP A 323 10.90 27.11 -9.13
C TRP A 323 11.18 27.05 -10.62
N GLU A 324 12.32 27.61 -11.02
CA GLU A 324 12.88 27.47 -12.36
C GLU A 324 14.32 26.97 -12.26
N THR A 325 14.71 26.04 -13.13
CA THR A 325 16.11 25.61 -13.22
C THR A 325 16.94 26.78 -13.77
N GLY A 326 17.93 27.23 -13.01
CA GLY A 326 18.71 28.44 -13.32
C GLY A 326 20.05 28.15 -13.98
N GLU A 327 20.56 29.13 -14.73
CA GLU A 327 21.99 29.22 -15.07
C GLU A 327 22.79 29.70 -13.84
N LEU A 328 24.06 29.27 -13.73
CA LEU A 328 24.92 29.40 -12.54
C LEU A 328 24.97 30.81 -11.91
N ASP A 329 24.78 31.86 -12.71
CA ASP A 329 25.03 33.24 -12.29
C ASP A 329 23.82 33.93 -11.63
N ARG A 330 22.69 33.22 -11.46
CA ARG A 330 21.44 33.77 -10.87
C ARG A 330 20.77 32.87 -9.83
N VAL A 331 21.48 31.85 -9.34
CA VAL A 331 20.93 30.87 -8.39
C VAL A 331 20.65 31.52 -7.03
N ASN A 332 19.38 31.57 -6.63
CA ASN A 332 18.95 32.00 -5.28
C ASN A 332 18.37 30.86 -4.46
N ALA A 333 18.32 29.64 -5.01
CA ALA A 333 17.79 28.47 -4.34
C ALA A 333 18.48 27.17 -4.76
N VAL A 334 18.57 26.22 -3.84
CA VAL A 334 19.02 24.85 -4.08
C VAL A 334 18.00 23.87 -3.51
N ARG A 335 17.78 22.75 -4.20
CA ARG A 335 16.98 21.61 -3.74
C ARG A 335 17.88 20.41 -3.53
N PHE A 336 17.88 19.92 -2.30
CA PHE A 336 18.36 18.60 -1.94
C PHE A 336 17.18 17.64 -2.08
N GLY A 337 17.34 16.57 -2.84
CA GLY A 337 16.25 15.65 -3.10
C GLY A 337 16.59 14.24 -2.69
N GLU A 338 15.57 13.51 -2.26
CA GLU A 338 15.62 12.06 -2.06
C GLU A 338 14.73 11.37 -3.09
N VAL A 339 14.98 10.09 -3.32
CA VAL A 339 14.04 9.21 -4.01
C VAL A 339 13.00 8.68 -3.03
N TYR A 340 13.39 8.33 -1.81
CA TYR A 340 12.53 7.78 -0.77
C TYR A 340 13.11 8.17 0.59
N VAL A 341 12.27 8.68 1.50
CA VAL A 341 12.66 8.89 2.90
C VAL A 341 12.16 7.70 3.71
N ALA A 342 13.07 6.82 4.11
CA ALA A 342 12.79 5.58 4.81
C ALA A 342 12.43 5.81 6.29
N PRO A 343 11.76 4.84 6.94
CA PRO A 343 11.60 4.82 8.39
C PRO A 343 12.94 4.89 9.12
N GLY A 344 13.06 5.78 10.10
CA GLY A 344 14.27 5.97 10.89
C GLY A 344 15.42 6.67 10.16
N GLU A 345 15.23 7.14 8.93
CA GLU A 345 16.30 7.74 8.13
C GLU A 345 16.74 9.10 8.68
N GLU A 346 18.03 9.39 8.53
CA GLU A 346 18.62 10.69 8.79
C GLU A 346 19.61 11.04 7.66
N VAL A 347 19.39 12.18 7.01
CA VAL A 347 20.24 12.71 5.94
C VAL A 347 20.64 14.15 6.22
N VAL A 348 21.85 14.51 5.78
CA VAL A 348 22.44 15.83 6.00
C VAL A 348 22.93 16.40 4.69
N SER A 349 22.61 17.66 4.43
CA SER A 349 23.00 18.36 3.21
C SER A 349 24.50 18.69 3.20
N GLY A 350 25.02 18.92 2.00
CA GLY A 350 26.25 19.70 1.84
C GLY A 350 26.11 21.11 2.41
N SER A 351 27.23 21.83 2.52
CA SER A 351 27.23 23.22 2.95
C SER A 351 26.70 24.15 1.85
N VAL A 352 25.61 24.85 2.13
CA VAL A 352 25.10 25.96 1.33
C VAL A 352 25.76 27.26 1.77
N ARG A 353 26.55 27.86 0.89
CA ARG A 353 27.11 29.19 1.09
C ARG A 353 26.10 30.25 0.66
N ILE A 354 25.78 31.17 1.57
CA ILE A 354 24.82 32.27 1.38
C ILE A 354 25.53 33.64 1.26
N PRO A 355 24.83 34.70 0.80
CA PRO A 355 25.46 36.00 0.51
C PRO A 355 26.15 36.63 1.73
N SER A 356 25.49 36.57 2.90
CA SER A 356 26.01 37.11 4.15
C SER A 356 25.54 36.28 5.35
N SER A 357 26.24 36.41 6.47
CA SER A 357 25.88 35.70 7.72
C SER A 357 24.55 36.16 8.32
N ARG A 358 24.00 37.29 7.84
CA ARG A 358 22.72 37.86 8.26
C ARG A 358 21.61 37.70 7.21
N SER A 359 21.89 37.08 6.06
CA SER A 359 20.88 36.91 5.01
C SER A 359 19.72 36.05 5.56
N PRO A 360 18.45 36.46 5.46
CA PRO A 360 17.35 35.57 5.82
C PRO A 360 17.37 34.35 4.90
N VAL A 361 17.23 33.17 5.49
CA VAL A 361 17.19 31.90 4.76
C VAL A 361 15.81 31.27 4.95
N THR A 362 15.17 30.94 3.84
CA THR A 362 13.91 30.18 3.84
C THR A 362 14.22 28.74 3.47
N VAL A 363 13.85 27.82 4.35
CA VAL A 363 13.90 26.38 4.11
C VAL A 363 12.49 25.85 3.92
N ARG A 364 12.22 25.22 2.77
CA ARG A 364 10.93 24.61 2.42
C ARG A 364 11.13 23.13 2.17
N TRP A 365 10.11 22.33 2.40
CA TRP A 365 10.13 20.93 2.02
C TRP A 365 8.80 20.49 1.44
N ARG A 366 8.88 19.46 0.61
CA ARG A 366 7.74 18.74 0.03
C ARG A 366 8.12 17.28 -0.06
N PHE A 367 7.22 16.43 0.41
CA PHE A 367 7.34 14.98 0.32
C PHE A 367 6.02 14.42 -0.20
N SER A 368 6.09 13.56 -1.20
CA SER A 368 4.92 12.90 -1.74
C SER A 368 4.58 11.68 -0.90
N LEU A 369 3.29 11.47 -0.64
CA LEU A 369 2.77 10.22 -0.09
C LEU A 369 2.22 9.34 -1.22
N SER A 370 2.14 8.04 -0.96
CA SER A 370 1.82 7.04 -1.98
C SER A 370 0.34 7.00 -2.37
N ASP A 371 -0.51 7.69 -1.61
CA ASP A 371 -1.92 7.98 -1.92
C ASP A 371 -2.08 9.23 -2.82
N GLY A 372 -0.97 9.90 -3.16
CA GLY A 372 -0.93 11.11 -3.98
C GLY A 372 -1.05 12.41 -3.19
N SER A 373 -1.23 12.36 -1.87
CA SER A 373 -1.18 13.54 -1.01
C SER A 373 0.26 14.01 -0.77
N GLU A 374 0.40 15.18 -0.14
CA GLU A 374 1.71 15.83 0.05
C GLU A 374 1.88 16.34 1.47
N LEU A 375 3.05 16.07 2.03
CA LEU A 375 3.52 16.69 3.26
C LEU A 375 4.42 17.86 2.89
N THR A 376 4.04 19.07 3.31
CA THR A 376 4.80 20.29 3.03
C THR A 376 5.04 21.09 4.30
N GLY A 377 6.10 21.90 4.28
CA GLY A 377 6.36 22.85 5.36
C GLY A 377 7.39 23.89 4.98
N GLU A 378 7.49 24.92 5.81
CA GLU A 378 8.39 26.06 5.64
C GLU A 378 8.91 26.52 6.99
N MET A 379 10.17 26.95 7.02
CA MET A 379 10.74 27.70 8.13
C MET A 379 11.68 28.81 7.64
N LYS A 380 11.82 29.86 8.45
CA LYS A 380 12.72 31.00 8.19
C LYS A 380 13.79 31.10 9.28
N ARG A 381 15.04 31.37 8.90
CA ARG A 381 16.23 31.39 9.77
C ARG A 381 17.20 32.53 9.48
#